data_AF-A0A652NHZ6-F1
#
_entry.id   AF-A0A652NHZ6-F1
#
_cell.length_a   1.000
_cell.length_b   1.000
_cell.length_c   1.000
_cell.angle_alpha   90.00
_cell.angle_beta   90.00
_cell.angle_gamma   90.00
#
_symmetry.space_group_name_H-M   'P 1'
#
loop_
_entity.id
_entity.type
_entity.pdbx_description
1 polymer ?
#
loop_
_entity_poly.entity_id
_entity_poly.type
_entity_poly.pdbx_seq_one_letter_code
_entity_poly.pdbx_strand_id
1 'polypeptide(L)' 'MAIDRAPLMRAYLAEDRANRRWLLALQTHHLVLDHETLGIVSGEVAAFLAGRGEGLPTPVPFREFVAQARLRVPEDEH' A
#
# COMPACT_ATOMS: atom_id res chain seq x y z
N MET A 1 9.86 -0.43 -13.74
CA MET A 1 8.99 -1.63 -13.74
C MET A 1 7.86 -1.36 -14.71
N ALA A 2 7.56 -2.27 -15.64
CA ALA A 2 6.51 -2.05 -16.62
C ALA A 2 5.13 -2.05 -15.93
N ILE A 3 4.26 -1.10 -16.27
CA ILE A 3 2.97 -0.88 -15.60
C ILE A 3 1.90 -1.89 -16.00
N ASP A 4 2.07 -2.56 -17.14
CA ASP A 4 1.17 -3.54 -17.73
C ASP A 4 1.44 -4.97 -17.22
N ARG A 5 2.45 -5.15 -16.37
CA ARG A 5 2.85 -6.46 -15.85
C ARG A 5 2.92 -6.48 -14.33
N ALA A 6 2.09 -7.34 -13.73
CA ALA A 6 2.14 -7.63 -12.31
C ALA A 6 3.43 -8.39 -11.92
N PRO A 7 3.87 -8.31 -10.65
CA PRO A 7 3.33 -7.46 -9.59
C PRO A 7 3.87 -6.02 -9.68
N LEU A 8 3.02 -5.03 -9.34
CA LEU A 8 3.39 -3.61 -9.29
C LEU A 8 3.98 -3.16 -7.93
N MET A 9 4.11 -4.09 -7.00
CA MET A 9 4.71 -3.92 -5.68
C MET A 9 5.51 -5.17 -5.36
N ARG A 10 6.71 -4.98 -4.80
CA ARG A 10 7.61 -6.07 -4.40
C ARG A 10 8.17 -5.75 -3.02
N ALA A 11 8.16 -6.75 -2.15
CA ALA A 11 8.78 -6.69 -0.83
C ALA A 11 10.03 -7.55 -0.82
N TYR A 12 11.13 -7.00 -0.30
CA TYR A 12 12.37 -7.72 -0.09
C TYR A 12 12.73 -7.65 1.39
N LEU A 13 13.03 -8.80 1.99
CA LEU A 13 13.51 -8.88 3.36
C LEU A 13 15.01 -9.18 3.35
N ALA A 14 15.74 -8.47 4.21
CA ALA A 14 17.14 -8.75 4.48
C ALA A 14 17.37 -8.82 5.99
N GLU A 15 18.11 -9.84 6.43
CA GLU A 15 18.54 -9.94 7.83
C GLU A 15 19.83 -9.14 8.01
N ASP A 16 19.78 -8.11 8.86
CA ASP A 16 20.94 -7.34 9.30
C ASP A 16 21.43 -7.93 10.62
N ARG A 17 22.26 -8.97 10.51
CA ARG A 17 22.79 -9.73 11.65
C ARG A 17 23.62 -8.89 12.59
N ALA A 18 24.40 -7.95 12.06
CA ALA A 18 25.27 -7.08 12.84
C ALA A 18 24.46 -6.22 13.83
N ASN A 19 23.29 -5.74 13.39
CA ASN A 19 22.40 -4.92 14.21
C ASN A 19 21.21 -5.70 14.80
N ARG A 20 21.18 -7.03 14.62
CA ARG A 20 20.12 -7.93 15.10
C ARG A 20 18.72 -7.46 14.70
N ARG A 21 18.54 -7.02 13.46
CA ARG A 21 17.26 -6.53 12.94
C ARG A 21 16.95 -7.11 11.57
N TRP A 22 15.69 -7.00 11.17
CA TRP A 22 15.24 -7.24 9.80
C TRP A 22 15.01 -5.90 9.09
N LEU A 23 15.43 -5.84 7.83
CA LEU A 23 15.18 -4.73 6.94
C LEU A 23 14.13 -5.15 5.91
N LEU A 24 13.13 -4.30 5.73
CA LEU A 24 12.13 -4.43 4.69
C LEU A 24 12.37 -3.34 3.64
N ALA A 25 12.56 -3.74 2.38
CA ALA A 25 12.55 -2.83 1.24
C ALA A 25 11.27 -3.05 0.44
N LEU A 26 10.50 -1.98 0.25
CA LEU A 26 9.31 -1.95 -0.60
C LEU A 26 9.64 -1.21 -1.90
N GLN A 27 9.58 -1.95 -3.02
CA GLN A 27 9.67 -1.39 -4.36
C GLN A 27 8.27 -1.32 -4.95
N THR A 28 7.80 -0.12 -5.28
CA THR A 28 6.44 0.09 -5.79
C THR A 28 6.46 0.94 -7.05
N HIS A 29 5.47 0.76 -7.93
CA HIS A 29 5.11 1.82 -8.86
C HIS A 29 4.26 2.87 -8.13
N HIS A 30 4.55 4.15 -8.33
CA HIS A 30 3.72 5.24 -7.81
C HIS A 30 2.27 5.24 -8.33
N LEU A 31 1.96 4.40 -9.33
CA LEU A 31 0.62 4.26 -9.89
C LEU A 31 -0.33 3.47 -8.98
N VAL A 32 0.23 2.62 -8.11
CA VAL A 32 -0.56 1.77 -7.18
C VAL A 32 -0.40 2.18 -5.72
N LEU A 33 0.47 3.16 -5.44
CA LEU A 33 0.75 3.63 -4.09
C LEU A 33 1.23 5.08 -4.14
N ASP A 34 0.61 5.95 -3.35
CA ASP A 34 1.07 7.31 -3.10
C ASP A 34 1.73 7.44 -1.71
N HIS A 35 2.11 8.65 -1.34
CA HIS A 35 2.76 8.93 -0.06
C HIS A 35 1.84 8.66 1.15
N GLU A 36 0.57 9.04 1.06
CA GLU A 36 -0.42 8.84 2.11
C GLU A 36 -0.63 7.34 2.37
N THR A 37 -0.84 6.57 1.29
CA THR A 37 -1.03 5.11 1.37
C THR A 37 0.21 4.42 1.93
N LEU A 38 1.42 4.90 1.63
CA LEU A 38 2.65 4.38 2.24
C LEU A 38 2.67 4.55 3.77
N GLY A 39 2.16 5.68 4.27
CA GLY A 39 2.01 5.92 5.70
C GLY A 39 1.06 4.91 6.36
N ILE A 40 -0.08 4.64 5.72
CA ILE A 40 -1.06 3.64 6.18
C ILE A 40 -0.42 2.25 6.23
N VAL A 41 0.19 1.79 5.13
CA VAL A 41 0.87 0.49 5.05
C VAL A 41 1.94 0.36 6.14
N SER A 42 2.73 1.42 6.37
CA SER A 42 3.76 1.42 7.41
C SER A 42 3.16 1.29 8.82
N GLY A 43 2.03 1.96 9.07
CA GLY A 43 1.28 1.87 10.32
C GLY A 43 0.68 0.49 10.57
N GLU A 44 0.10 -0.14 9.54
CA GLU A 44 -0.43 -1.50 9.62
C GLU A 44 0.67 -2.51 9.90
N VAL A 45 1.82 -2.42 9.20
CA VAL A 45 2.99 -3.27 9.46
C VAL A 45 3.44 -3.12 10.92
N ALA A 46 3.52 -1.89 11.45
CA ALA A 46 3.87 -1.66 12.84
C ALA A 46 2.84 -2.26 13.82
N ALA A 47 1.54 -2.21 13.50
CA ALA A 47 0.50 -2.83 14.30
C ALA A 47 0.62 -4.36 14.32
N PHE A 48 0.89 -5.00 13.17
CA PHE A 48 1.14 -6.44 13.10
C PHE A 48 2.38 -6.85 13.89
N LEU A 49 3.50 -6.13 13.76
CA LEU A 49 4.72 -6.39 14.51
C LEU A 49 4.53 -6.24 16.03
N ALA A 50 3.59 -5.40 16.46
CA ALA A 50 3.25 -5.20 17.85
C ALA A 50 2.11 -6.10 18.37
N GLY A 51 1.65 -7.07 17.57
CA GLY A 51 0.57 -8.00 17.96
C GLY A 51 -0.82 -7.36 18.02
N ARG A 52 -1.01 -6.17 17.44
CA ARG A 52 -2.29 -5.43 17.42
C ARG A 52 -3.02 -5.49 16.08
N GLY A 53 -2.63 -6.42 15.19
CA GLY A 53 -3.20 -6.54 13.85
C GLY A 53 -4.71 -6.79 13.84
N GLU A 54 -5.25 -7.50 14.83
CA GLU A 54 -6.69 -7.76 14.95
C GLU A 54 -7.53 -6.49 15.20
N GLY A 55 -6.91 -5.41 15.67
CA GLY A 55 -7.59 -4.12 15.88
C GLY A 55 -7.64 -3.24 14.63
N LEU A 56 -7.05 -3.67 13.52
CA LEU A 56 -7.07 -2.91 12.27
C LEU A 56 -8.46 -2.96 11.62
N PRO A 57 -8.93 -1.86 11.00
CA PRO A 57 -10.19 -1.85 10.29
C PRO A 57 -10.15 -2.79 9.08
N THR A 58 -11.31 -3.29 8.68
CA THR A 58 -11.43 -4.04 7.42
C THR A 58 -11.04 -3.13 6.24
N PRO A 59 -10.10 -3.55 5.38
CA PRO A 59 -9.67 -2.73 4.26
C PRO A 59 -10.81 -2.55 3.24
N VAL A 60 -11.05 -1.30 2.85
CA VAL A 60 -12.00 -0.96 1.79
C VAL A 60 -11.27 -1.06 0.43
N PRO A 61 -11.77 -1.84 -0.54
CA PRO A 61 -11.14 -1.94 -1.85
C PRO A 61 -11.06 -0.58 -2.55
N PHE A 62 -9.86 -0.17 -2.99
CA PHE A 62 -9.65 1.11 -3.69
C PHE A 62 -10.54 1.28 -4.94
N ARG A 63 -10.95 0.18 -5.59
CA ARG A 63 -11.91 0.21 -6.70
C ARG A 63 -13.26 0.86 -6.35
N GLU A 64 -13.66 0.83 -5.08
CA GLU A 64 -14.89 1.48 -4.62
C GLU A 64 -14.75 3.00 -4.62
N PHE A 65 -13.59 3.51 -4.20
CA PHE A 65 -13.26 4.92 -4.34
C PHE A 65 -13.22 5.33 -5.82
N VAL A 66 -12.60 4.52 -6.69
CA VAL A 66 -12.57 4.80 -8.14
C VAL A 66 -13.98 4.84 -8.73
N ALA A 67 -14.86 3.91 -8.35
CA ALA A 67 -16.25 3.90 -8.80
C ALA A 67 -16.98 5.19 -8.36
N GLN A 68 -16.84 5.58 -7.09
CA GLN A 68 -17.45 6.81 -6.55
C GLN A 68 -16.89 8.09 -7.21
N ALA A 69 -15.58 8.16 -7.44
CA ALA A 69 -14.95 9.30 -8.10
C ALA A 69 -15.45 9.46 -9.54
N ARG A 70 -15.62 8.36 -10.28
CA ARG A 70 -16.17 8.37 -11.64
C ARG A 70 -17.64 8.79 -11.68
N LEU A 71 -18.45 8.39 -10.70
CA LEU A 71 -19.86 8.77 -10.61
C LEU A 71 -20.07 10.24 -10.19
N ARG A 72 -19.07 10.88 -9.60
CA ARG A 72 -19.11 12.28 -9.16
C ARG A 72 -18.71 13.29 -10.23
N VAL A 73 -18.21 12.84 -11.38
CA VAL A 73 -17.91 13.73 -12.53
C VAL A 73 -19.20 13.86 -13.36
N PRO A 74 -19.83 15.05 -13.45
CA PRO A 74 -20.95 15.25 -14.36
C PRO A 74 -20.48 15.10 -15.82
N GLU A 75 -21.30 14.49 -16.66
CA GLU A 75 -20.98 14.18 -18.07
C GLU A 75 -20.79 15.42 -18.97
N ASP A 76 -21.01 16.65 -18.45
CA ASP A 76 -21.08 17.90 -19.23
C ASP A 76 -19.83 18.79 -19.17
N GLU A 77 -18.72 18.36 -18.57
CA GLU A 77 -17.44 19.06 -18.70
C GLU A 77 -16.49 18.27 -19.61
N HIS A 78 -16.74 18.29 -20.93
CA HIS A 78 -15.76 18.11 -22.02
C HIS A 78 -16.29 18.69 -23.34
#